data_AF-A0A850NY06-F1
#
_entry.id   AF-A0A850NY06-F1
#
_cell.length_a   1.000
_cell.length_b   1.000
_cell.length_c   1.000
_cell.angle_alpha   90.00
_cell.angle_beta   90.00
_cell.angle_gamma   90.00
#
_symmetry.space_group_name_H-M   'P 1'
#
loop_
_entity.id
_entity.type
_entity.pdbx_description
1 polymer ?
#
loop_
_entity_poly.entity_id
_entity_poly.type
_entity_poly.pdbx_seq_one_letter_code
_entity_poly.pdbx_strand_id
1 'polypeptide(L)' 'DSLHGRRVVAVAGGADKTDALAAVLNGGILKGLVTVEQTARALVERAERVDAQARPTRRAGALKVVK' A
#
# COMPACT_ATOMS: atom_id res chain seq x y z
N ASP A 1 6.05 6.28 -20.05
CA ASP A 1 5.14 5.59 -20.98
C ASP A 1 5.60 4.19 -21.40
N SER A 2 6.90 3.96 -21.55
CA SER A 2 7.50 2.69 -22.06
C SER A 2 7.24 1.40 -21.26
N LEU A 3 6.66 1.48 -20.06
CA LEU A 3 6.43 0.33 -19.17
C LEU A 3 4.96 -0.18 -19.19
N HIS A 4 4.02 0.60 -19.72
CA HIS A 4 2.61 0.21 -19.76
C HIS A 4 2.39 -1.00 -20.68
N GLY A 5 1.49 -1.91 -20.26
CA GLY A 5 1.18 -3.14 -21.01
C GLY A 5 2.24 -4.24 -20.94
N ARG A 6 3.36 -4.02 -20.23
CA ARG A 6 4.43 -5.02 -20.08
C ARG A 6 4.36 -5.72 -18.71
N ARG A 7 4.86 -6.95 -18.63
CA ARG A 7 5.09 -7.62 -17.34
C ARG A 7 6.41 -7.15 -16.76
N VAL A 8 6.36 -6.14 -15.89
CA VAL A 8 7.54 -5.54 -15.26
C VAL A 8 7.66 -6.02 -13.80
N VAL A 9 8.85 -6.52 -13.45
CA VAL A 9 9.21 -6.87 -12.07
C VAL A 9 10.37 -5.96 -11.64
N ALA A 10 10.23 -5.30 -10.50
CA ALA A 10 11.28 -4.46 -9.94
C ALA A 10 12.11 -5.23 -8.90
N VAL A 11 13.39 -4.89 -8.78
CA VAL A 11 14.26 -5.32 -7.68
C VAL A 11 14.73 -4.06 -6.95
N ALA A 12 14.37 -3.93 -5.68
CA ALA A 12 14.73 -2.75 -4.88
C ALA A 12 14.70 -3.08 -3.39
N GLY A 13 15.40 -2.28 -2.58
CA GLY A 13 15.42 -2.39 -1.13
C GLY A 13 15.92 -1.09 -0.48
N GLY A 14 15.71 -0.98 0.82
CA GLY A 14 16.06 0.19 1.63
C GLY A 14 14.85 0.71 2.40
N ALA A 15 15.00 0.88 3.72
CA ALA A 15 13.93 1.37 4.59
C ALA A 15 13.51 2.82 4.25
N ASP A 16 14.45 3.60 3.73
CA ASP A 16 14.30 4.99 3.27
C ASP A 16 13.44 5.12 2.01
N LYS A 17 13.22 4.03 1.27
CA LYS A 17 12.51 4.03 -0.01
C LYS A 17 11.08 3.50 0.07
N THR A 18 10.61 3.17 1.27
CA THR A 18 9.28 2.57 1.50
C THR A 18 8.13 3.39 0.90
N ASP A 19 8.20 4.72 0.98
CA ASP A 19 7.19 5.62 0.42
C ASP A 19 7.17 5.62 -1.10
N ALA A 20 8.35 5.65 -1.72
CA ALA A 20 8.50 5.59 -3.17
C ALA A 20 8.03 4.23 -3.72
N LEU A 21 8.41 3.13 -3.05
CA LEU A 21 7.98 1.78 -3.42
C LEU A 21 6.45 1.64 -3.29
N ALA A 22 5.85 2.15 -2.21
CA ALA A 22 4.40 2.15 -2.04
C ALA A 22 3.69 2.94 -3.17
N ALA A 23 4.21 4.11 -3.56
CA ALA A 23 3.65 4.90 -4.65
C ALA A 23 3.68 4.15 -5.98
N VAL A 24 4.79 3.48 -6.31
CA VAL A 24 4.93 2.71 -7.54
C VAL A 24 4.03 1.47 -7.54
N LEU A 25 3.90 0.79 -6.40
CA LEU A 25 2.99 -0.35 -6.25
C LEU A 25 1.53 0.09 -6.43
N ASN A 26 1.13 1.20 -5.82
CA ASN A 26 -0.22 1.79 -5.99
C ASN A 26 -0.49 2.27 -7.42
N GLY A 27 0.55 2.69 -8.14
CA GLY A 27 0.45 3.09 -9.55
C GLY A 27 0.15 1.93 -10.50
N GLY A 28 0.24 0.67 -10.06
CA GLY A 28 -0.15 -0.51 -10.86
C GLY A 28 0.73 -0.81 -12.09
N ILE A 29 1.86 -0.10 -12.23
CA ILE A 29 2.80 -0.28 -13.35
C ILE A 29 3.61 -1.59 -13.18
N LEU A 30 3.94 -1.93 -11.93
CA LEU A 30 4.66 -3.17 -11.63
C LEU A 30 3.70 -4.35 -11.48
N LYS A 31 4.12 -5.52 -11.98
CA LYS A 31 3.46 -6.80 -11.71
C LYS A 31 4.04 -7.51 -10.50
N GLY A 32 5.24 -7.11 -10.06
CA GLY A 32 5.85 -7.64 -8.85
C GLY A 32 7.05 -6.80 -8.40
N LEU A 33 7.43 -6.97 -7.14
CA LEU A 33 8.61 -6.38 -6.51
C LEU A 33 9.37 -7.49 -5.77
N VAL A 34 10.66 -7.61 -6.05
CA VAL A 34 11.61 -8.43 -5.27
C VAL A 34 12.39 -7.50 -4.36
N THR A 35 12.41 -7.82 -3.07
CA THR A 35 13.04 -7.00 -2.03
C THR A 35 13.58 -7.87 -0.90
N VAL A 36 14.39 -7.29 -0.02
CA VAL A 36 14.83 -7.91 1.24
C VAL A 36 13.71 -7.87 2.29
N GLU A 37 13.80 -8.79 3.26
CA GLU A 37 12.83 -8.97 4.34
C GLU A 37 12.53 -7.68 5.11
N GLN A 38 13.57 -6.94 5.52
CA GLN A 38 13.42 -5.71 6.30
C GLN A 38 12.54 -4.68 5.57
N THR A 39 12.72 -4.53 4.26
CA THR A 39 11.93 -3.59 3.45
C THR A 39 10.52 -4.14 3.19
N ALA A 40 10.37 -5.44 2.96
CA ALA A 40 9.05 -6.07 2.84
C ALA A 40 8.20 -5.83 4.10
N ARG A 41 8.80 -6.04 5.28
CA ARG A 41 8.13 -5.83 6.57
C ARG A 41 7.68 -4.38 6.74
N ALA A 42 8.57 -3.42 6.44
CA ALA A 42 8.24 -2.01 6.54
C ALA A 42 7.12 -1.59 5.57
N LEU A 43 7.06 -2.19 4.38
CA LEU A 43 5.96 -1.96 3.41
C LEU A 43 4.62 -2.50 3.91
N VAL A 44 4.61 -3.70 4.49
CA VAL A 44 3.39 -4.31 5.07
C VAL A 44 2.90 -3.47 6.26
N GLU A 45 3.77 -3.15 7.21
CA GLU A 45 3.42 -2.32 8.36
C GLU A 45 2.89 -0.93 7.93
N ARG A 46 3.44 -0.36 6.85
CA ARG A 46 2.94 0.88 6.27
C ARG A 46 1.53 0.70 5.69
N ALA A 47 1.28 -0.37 4.93
CA ALA A 47 -0.03 -0.63 4.33
C ALA A 47 -1.11 -0.82 5.42
N GLU A 48 -0.81 -1.58 6.47
CA GLU A 48 -1.72 -1.78 7.62
C GLU A 48 -2.06 -0.46 8.31
N ARG A 49 -1.08 0.45 8.48
CA ARG A 49 -1.33 1.78 9.04
C ARG A 49 -2.27 2.61 8.17
N VAL A 50 -2.12 2.54 6.84
CA VAL A 50 -3.00 3.25 5.90
C VAL A 50 -4.42 2.68 5.99
N ASP A 51 -4.58 1.36 6.00
CA ASP A 51 -5.89 0.71 6.10
C ASP A 51 -6.58 1.01 7.43
N ALA A 52 -5.83 1.02 8.53
CA ALA A 52 -6.35 1.39 9.85
C ALA A 52 -6.84 2.84 9.90
N GLN A 53 -6.13 3.76 9.24
CA GLN A 53 -6.51 5.18 9.13
C GLN A 53 -7.67 5.40 8.16
N ALA A 54 -7.76 4.61 7.09
CA ALA A 54 -8.79 4.71 6.08
C ALA A 54 -10.13 4.12 6.52
N ARG A 55 -10.17 3.26 7.55
CA ARG A 55 -11.41 2.72 8.11
C ARG A 55 -12.05 3.77 9.02
N PRO A 56 -13.11 4.51 8.58
CA PRO A 56 -13.83 5.37 9.51
C PRO A 56 -14.49 4.47 10.55
N THR A 57 -14.50 4.92 11.80
CA THR A 57 -15.26 4.34 12.91
C THR A 57 -16.75 4.24 12.55
N ARG A 58 -17.16 3.19 11.82
CA ARG A 58 -18.57 2.83 11.59
C ARG A 58 -19.21 2.24 12.85
N ARG A 59 -18.98 2.86 14.02
CA ARG A 59 -19.56 2.45 15.32
C ARG A 59 -19.91 3.61 16.26
N ALA A 60 -19.97 4.86 15.81
CA ALA A 60 -20.35 5.99 16.69
C ALA A 60 -21.65 6.72 16.32
N GLY A 61 -22.37 6.36 15.24
CA GLY A 61 -23.57 7.10 14.89
C GLY A 61 -24.43 6.45 13.82
N ALA A 62 -25.21 5.42 14.20
CA ALA A 62 -26.38 4.99 13.44
C ALA A 62 -27.28 4.09 14.30
N LEU A 63 -27.71 4.59 15.46
CA LEU A 63 -28.97 4.15 16.06
C LEU A 63 -29.80 5.40 16.36
N LYS A 64 -30.22 6.09 15.31
CA LYS A 64 -31.44 6.91 15.34
C LYS A 64 -32.49 6.13 14.57
N VAL A 65 -33.19 5.23 15.25
CA VAL A 65 -34.55 4.90 14.84
C VAL A 65 -35.44 5.91 15.56
N VAL A 66 -35.95 6.81 14.73
CA VAL A 66 -36.88 7.90 15.01
C VAL A 66 -38.28 7.32 15.17
N LYS A 67 -38.95 7.72 16.26
CA LYS A 67 -40.37 7.55 16.62
C LYS A 67 -40.97 6.15 16.56
#